data_AF-A0A7X7I9B5-F1
#
_entry.id   AF-A0A7X7I9B5-F1
#
_cell.length_a   1.000
_cell.length_b   1.000
_cell.length_c   1.000
_cell.angle_alpha   90.00
_cell.angle_beta   90.00
_cell.angle_gamma   90.00
#
_symmetry.space_group_name_H-M   'P 1'
#
loop_
_entity.id
_entity.type
_entity.pdbx_description
1 polymer ?
#
loop_
_entity_poly.entity_id
_entity_poly.type
_entity_poly.pdbx_seq_one_letter_code
_entity_poly.pdbx_strand_id
1 'polypeptide(L)'
;MKVLWVFPDKELCGISIYSKDYCNSLSSHISIYTVDPSDYIDNRDSFFRIVNISDIVHIQYDTTFYYNNNFNYFSKLARSIHKPKIIQLHEVYHEFPLVYPRDKINGIW
;
A
#
# COMPACT_ATOMS: atom_id res chain seq x y z
N MET A 1 -14.10 12.04 5.37
CA MET A 1 -13.22 10.88 5.63
C MET A 1 -11.86 11.16 5.01
N LYS A 2 -10.79 10.88 5.74
CA LYS A 2 -9.39 11.02 5.33
C LYS A 2 -8.79 9.65 5.06
N VAL A 3 -8.38 9.40 3.83
CA VAL A 3 -7.80 8.13 3.38
C VAL A 3 -6.33 8.33 3.09
N LEU A 4 -5.48 7.48 3.66
CA LEU A 4 -4.10 7.34 3.20
C LEU A 4 -4.06 6.24 2.13
N TRP A 5 -3.64 6.58 0.92
CA TRP A 5 -3.45 5.66 -0.20
C TRP A 5 -1.94 5.39 -0.38
N VAL A 6 -1.52 4.15 -0.13
CA VAL A 6 -0.12 3.71 -0.21
C VAL A 6 0.07 2.94 -1.51
N PHE A 7 0.88 3.47 -2.43
CA PHE A 7 1.13 2.89 -3.76
C PHE A 7 2.42 3.47 -4.35
N PRO A 8 3.09 2.81 -5.31
CA PRO A 8 4.37 3.28 -5.86
C PRO A 8 4.18 4.53 -6.75
N ASP A 9 3.98 5.68 -6.12
CA ASP A 9 3.65 6.95 -6.76
C ASP A 9 4.78 7.48 -7.65
N LYS A 10 6.02 7.12 -7.29
CA LYS A 10 7.23 7.50 -8.03
C LYS A 10 7.42 6.68 -9.32
N GLU A 11 6.70 5.57 -9.46
CA GLU A 11 6.81 4.66 -10.60
C GLU A 11 5.74 4.96 -11.68
N LEU A 12 6.04 4.61 -12.93
CA LEU A 12 5.10 4.70 -14.06
C LEU A 12 4.66 3.31 -14.51
N CYS A 13 3.95 2.60 -13.64
CA CYS A 13 3.48 1.23 -13.86
C CYS A 13 1.96 1.11 -13.70
N GLY A 14 1.38 -0.05 -14.03
CA GLY A 14 -0.07 -0.25 -14.02
C GLY A 14 -0.73 0.07 -12.68
N ILE A 15 -0.13 -0.36 -11.56
CA ILE A 15 -0.61 -0.08 -10.20
C ILE A 15 -0.58 1.42 -9.87
N SER A 16 0.42 2.17 -10.36
CA SER A 16 0.53 3.60 -10.09
C SER A 16 -0.45 4.41 -10.92
N ILE A 17 -0.64 4.06 -12.19
CA ILE A 17 -1.66 4.66 -13.07
C ILE A 17 -3.05 4.42 -12.50
N TYR A 18 -3.39 3.15 -12.20
CA TYR A 18 -4.66 2.78 -11.58
C TYR A 18 -4.91 3.58 -10.29
N SER A 19 -3.92 3.65 -9.41
CA SER A 19 -4.06 4.34 -8.12
C SER A 19 -4.27 5.85 -8.29
N LYS A 20 -3.55 6.48 -9.22
CA LYS A 20 -3.70 7.91 -9.54
C LYS A 20 -5.10 8.21 -10.07
N ASP A 21 -5.57 7.45 -11.05
CA ASP A 21 -6.89 7.63 -11.64
C ASP A 21 -8.02 7.43 -10.61
N TYR A 22 -7.86 6.42 -9.74
CA TYR A 22 -8.82 6.14 -8.69
C TYR A 22 -8.83 7.24 -7.62
N CYS A 23 -7.65 7.71 -7.18
CA CYS A 23 -7.55 8.83 -6.25
C CYS A 23 -8.16 10.11 -6.83
N ASN A 24 -7.89 10.42 -8.10
CA ASN A 24 -8.47 11.57 -8.78
C ASN A 24 -10.00 11.49 -8.81
N SER A 25 -10.55 10.32 -9.14
CA SER A 25 -12.00 10.08 -9.20
C SER A 25 -12.69 10.23 -7.83
N LEU A 26 -11.98 9.96 -6.73
CA LEU A 26 -12.51 10.05 -5.37
C LEU A 26 -12.24 11.39 -4.68
N SER A 27 -11.37 12.24 -5.23
CA SER A 27 -10.90 13.47 -4.59
C SER A 27 -12.00 14.48 -4.27
N SER A 28 -13.12 14.45 -4.99
CA SER A 28 -14.31 15.28 -4.74
C SER A 28 -15.18 14.79 -3.58
N HIS A 29 -14.99 13.55 -3.14
CA HIS A 29 -15.84 12.87 -2.15
C HIS A 29 -15.11 12.66 -0.80
N ILE A 30 -13.79 12.52 -0.83
CA ILE A 30 -12.96 12.23 0.34
C ILE A 30 -11.64 13.00 0.28
N SER A 31 -11.02 13.23 1.44
CA SER A 31 -9.65 13.75 1.50
C SER A 31 -8.67 12.59 1.34
N ILE A 32 -7.79 12.66 0.35
CA ILE A 32 -6.83 11.60 0.05
C ILE A 32 -5.42 12.13 0.28
N TYR A 33 -4.63 11.37 1.03
CA TYR A 33 -3.19 11.53 1.15
C TYR A 33 -2.53 10.38 0.40
N THR A 34 -1.49 10.66 -0.38
CA THR A 34 -0.73 9.63 -1.11
C THR A 34 0.67 9.54 -0.53
N VAL A 35 1.20 8.32 -0.46
CA VAL A 35 2.60 8.06 -0.07
C VAL A 35 3.14 6.87 -0.85
N ASP A 36 4.44 6.89 -1.09
CA ASP A 36 5.14 5.75 -1.67
C ASP A 36 5.42 4.69 -0.58
N PRO A 37 5.31 3.38 -0.86
CA PRO A 37 5.74 2.32 0.04
C PRO A 37 7.15 2.53 0.60
N SER A 38 8.07 3.06 -0.22
CA SER A 38 9.46 3.32 0.18
C SER A 38 9.57 4.33 1.31
N ASP A 39 8.60 5.26 1.43
CA ASP A 39 8.61 6.29 2.46
C ASP A 39 8.50 5.70 3.88
N TYR A 40 7.99 4.47 4.03
CA TYR A 40 8.03 3.75 5.31
C TYR A 40 9.47 3.47 5.79
N ILE A 41 10.37 3.18 4.85
CA ILE A 41 11.78 2.91 5.13
C ILE A 41 12.57 4.22 5.15
N ASP A 42 12.37 5.07 4.14
CA ASP A 42 13.21 6.24 3.89
C ASP A 42 12.81 7.44 4.78
N ASN A 43 11.53 7.56 5.16
CA ASN A 43 11.00 8.70 5.90
C ASN A 43 9.88 8.29 6.87
N ARG A 44 10.23 7.35 7.76
CA ARG A 44 9.30 6.68 8.67
C ARG A 44 8.44 7.64 9.50
N ASP A 45 9.03 8.72 10.04
CA ASP A 45 8.29 9.67 10.88
C ASP A 45 7.25 10.47 10.08
N SER A 46 7.59 10.91 8.87
CA SER A 46 6.63 11.58 7.98
C SER A 46 5.51 10.63 7.57
N PHE A 47 5.84 9.38 7.25
CA PHE A 47 4.87 8.33 6.95
C PHE A 47 3.85 8.18 8.11
N PHE A 48 4.33 8.01 9.35
CA PHE A 48 3.43 7.85 10.50
C PHE A 48 2.66 9.10 10.86
N ARG A 49 3.19 10.30 10.60
CA ARG A 49 2.43 11.54 10.74
C ARG A 49 1.20 11.52 9.83
N ILE A 50 1.33 11.04 8.60
CA ILE A 50 0.21 10.93 7.65
C ILE A 50 -0.76 9.81 8.07
N VAL A 51 -0.24 8.65 8.52
CA VAL A 51 -1.07 7.57 9.07
C VAL A 51 -1.93 8.07 10.25
N ASN A 52 -1.35 8.87 11.14
CA ASN A 52 -2.03 9.34 12.34
C ASN A 52 -3.21 10.28 12.05
N ILE A 53 -3.08 11.15 11.04
CA ILE A 53 -4.15 12.07 10.62
C ILE A 53 -5.20 11.43 9.71
N SER A 54 -4.98 10.18 9.29
CA SER A 54 -5.90 9.45 8.42
C SER A 54 -6.89 8.61 9.22
N ASP A 55 -8.09 8.43 8.67
CA ASP A 55 -9.15 7.60 9.25
C ASP A 55 -8.97 6.12 8.85
N ILE A 56 -8.52 5.88 7.62
CA ILE A 56 -8.31 4.54 7.04
C ILE A 56 -7.06 4.56 6.14
N VAL A 57 -6.37 3.42 6.08
CA VAL A 57 -5.23 3.23 5.16
C VAL A 57 -5.61 2.22 4.09
N HIS A 58 -5.43 2.57 2.83
CA HIS A 58 -5.56 1.67 1.70
C HIS A 58 -4.19 1.39 1.10
N ILE A 59 -3.79 0.13 1.09
CA ILE A 59 -2.47 -0.31 0.65
C ILE A 59 -2.62 -1.07 -0.66
N GLN A 60 -2.03 -0.53 -1.72
CA GLN A 60 -1.91 -1.20 -2.99
C GLN A 60 -0.69 -2.12 -2.90
N TYR A 61 -0.95 -3.42 -2.91
CA TYR A 61 0.07 -4.44 -2.69
C TYR A 61 0.44 -5.12 -3.99
N ASP A 62 1.72 -5.00 -4.31
CA ASP A 62 2.46 -5.84 -5.23
C ASP A 62 3.82 -6.08 -4.58
N THR A 63 4.25 -7.34 -4.53
CA THR A 63 5.45 -7.76 -3.80
C THR A 63 6.69 -6.95 -4.18
N THR A 64 6.85 -6.59 -5.46
CA THR A 64 8.06 -5.94 -5.98
C THR A 64 8.39 -4.62 -5.29
N PHE A 65 7.37 -3.83 -4.92
CA PHE A 65 7.57 -2.52 -4.26
C PHE A 65 7.86 -2.62 -2.76
N TYR A 66 7.66 -3.79 -2.15
CA TYR A 66 7.89 -4.01 -0.72
C TYR A 66 9.18 -4.79 -0.42
N TYR A 67 10.07 -4.94 -1.41
CA TYR A 67 11.40 -5.49 -1.22
C TYR A 67 12.45 -4.38 -1.15
N ASN A 68 13.34 -4.45 -0.16
CA ASN A 68 14.53 -3.62 -0.08
C ASN A 68 15.72 -4.51 0.36
N ASN A 69 16.79 -4.60 -0.44
CA ASN A 69 17.97 -5.42 -0.15
C ASN A 69 17.64 -6.88 0.27
N ASN A 70 16.76 -7.55 -0.49
CA ASN A 70 16.23 -8.90 -0.21
C ASN A 70 15.36 -9.03 1.05
N PHE A 71 15.01 -7.93 1.71
CA PHE A 71 14.08 -7.92 2.84
C PHE A 71 12.69 -7.45 2.39
N ASN A 72 11.69 -8.32 2.56
CA ASN A 72 10.29 -7.96 2.38
C ASN A 72 9.77 -7.23 3.63
N TYR A 73 9.50 -5.94 3.52
CA TYR A 73 9.06 -5.10 4.65
C TYR A 73 7.54 -4.94 4.76
N PHE A 74 6.75 -5.54 3.87
CA PHE A 74 5.28 -5.39 3.86
C PHE A 74 4.64 -5.81 5.18
N SER A 75 5.00 -6.97 5.71
CA SER A 75 4.41 -7.49 6.96
C SER A 75 4.70 -6.56 8.15
N LYS A 76 5.91 -5.98 8.20
CA LYS A 76 6.32 -5.03 9.22
C LYS A 76 5.54 -3.71 9.10
N LEU A 77 5.38 -3.20 7.88
CA LEU A 77 4.57 -2.03 7.58
C LEU A 77 3.11 -2.26 8.00
N ALA A 78 2.49 -3.34 7.50
CA ALA A 78 1.09 -3.65 7.75
C ALA A 78 0.77 -3.82 9.24
N ARG A 79 1.67 -4.46 10.01
CA ARG A 79 1.51 -4.63 11.47
C ARG A 79 1.69 -3.35 12.26
N SER A 80 2.51 -2.42 11.76
CA SER A 80 2.73 -1.12 12.41
C SER A 80 1.58 -0.13 12.24
N ILE A 81 0.63 -0.42 11.35
CA ILE A 81 -0.56 0.41 11.12
C ILE A 81 -1.72 -0.14 11.97
N HIS A 82 -2.08 0.64 12.99
CA HIS A 82 -3.19 0.35 13.92
C HIS A 82 -4.51 1.01 13.53
N LYS A 83 -4.58 1.60 12.33
CA LYS A 83 -5.81 2.14 11.73
C LYS A 83 -6.55 1.01 10.98
N PRO A 84 -7.87 1.16 10.76
CA PRO A 84 -8.57 0.37 9.75
C PRO A 84 -7.77 0.38 8.45
N LYS A 85 -7.61 -0.80 7.84
CA LYS A 85 -6.78 -0.97 6.66
C LYS A 85 -7.46 -1.84 5.62
N ILE A 86 -7.34 -1.44 4.37
CA ILE A 86 -7.71 -2.21 3.20
C ILE A 86 -6.41 -2.56 2.49
N ILE A 87 -6.25 -3.82 2.09
CA ILE A 87 -5.10 -4.30 1.32
C ILE A 87 -5.65 -4.80 0.00
N GLN A 88 -5.27 -4.15 -1.10
CA GLN A 88 -5.66 -4.55 -2.45
C GLN A 88 -4.49 -5.25 -3.14
N LEU A 89 -4.68 -6.51 -3.51
CA LEU A 89 -3.68 -7.31 -4.23
C LEU A 89 -3.82 -7.06 -5.74
N HIS A 90 -2.75 -6.66 -6.42
CA HIS A 90 -2.76 -6.42 -7.87
C HIS A 90 -2.36 -7.63 -8.69
N GLU A 91 -1.41 -8.40 -8.18
CA GLU A 91 -0.84 -9.54 -8.89
C GLU A 91 -1.01 -10.81 -8.05
N VAL A 92 -2.14 -11.51 -8.29
CA VAL A 92 -2.43 -12.81 -7.67
C VAL A 92 -2.30 -13.88 -8.75
N TYR A 93 -1.14 -14.54 -8.82
CA TYR A 93 -0.94 -15.69 -9.71
C TYR A 93 -0.93 -17.01 -8.93
N HIS A 94 -1.17 -18.10 -9.65
CA HIS A 94 -1.25 -19.44 -9.08
C HIS A 94 0.14 -20.00 -8.73
N GLU A 95 1.15 -19.72 -9.56
CA GLU A 95 2.53 -20.16 -9.38
C GLU A 95 3.49 -19.10 -9.93
N PHE A 96 3.96 -18.21 -9.07
CA PHE A 96 5.14 -17.39 -9.38
C PHE A 96 5.96 -17.21 -8.09
N PRO A 97 7.27 -17.50 -8.10
CA PRO A 97 8.13 -17.09 -6.99
C PRO A 97 8.10 -15.56 -7.00
N LEU A 98 7.72 -14.95 -5.86
CA LEU A 98 7.53 -13.50 -5.64
C LEU A 98 6.09 -12.96 -5.76
N VAL A 99 5.05 -13.74 -6.03
CA VAL A 99 3.66 -13.25 -5.87
C VAL A 99 2.97 -13.88 -4.68
N TYR A 100 1.90 -13.25 -4.20
CA TYR A 100 1.09 -13.78 -3.12
C TYR A 100 0.25 -14.95 -3.65
N PRO A 101 0.58 -16.20 -3.31
CA PRO A 101 -0.10 -17.33 -3.91
C PRO A 101 -1.50 -17.43 -3.28
N ARG A 102 -2.50 -17.71 -4.13
CA ARG A 102 -3.93 -17.64 -3.76
C ARG A 102 -4.29 -18.53 -2.58
N ASP A 103 -3.62 -19.67 -2.45
CA ASP A 103 -3.79 -20.65 -1.37
C ASP A 103 -3.30 -20.14 0.01
N LYS A 104 -2.45 -19.11 0.03
CA LYS A 104 -1.96 -18.46 1.25
C LYS A 104 -2.80 -17.26 1.68
N ILE A 105 -3.83 -16.89 0.91
CA ILE A 105 -4.76 -15.84 1.32
C ILE A 105 -5.68 -16.41 2.38
N ASN A 106 -5.37 -16.12 3.64
CA ASN A 106 -6.28 -16.30 4.76
C ASN A 106 -6.53 -14.91 5.39
N GLY A 107 -7.74 -14.67 5.90
CA GLY A 107 -8.11 -13.36 6.46
C GLY A 107 -7.44 -13.03 7.80
N ILE A 108 -6.32 -13.68 8.16
CA ILE A 108 -5.67 -13.61 9.47
C ILE A 108 -4.31 -12.93 9.30
N TRP A 109 -4.16 -11.71 9.84
CA TRP A 109 -2.96 -10.86 9.67
C TRP A 109 -2.37 -10.36 11.00
#